data_AF-A0A4U9HLU6-F1
#
_entry.id   AF-A0A4U9HLU6-F1
#
_cell.length_a   1.000
_cell.length_b   1.000
_cell.length_c   1.000
_cell.angle_alpha   90.00
_cell.angle_beta   90.00
_cell.angle_gamma   90.00
#
_symmetry.space_group_name_H-M   'P 1'
#
loop_
_entity.id
_entity.type
_entity.pdbx_description
1 polymer ?
#
loop_
_entity_poly.entity_id
_entity_poly.type
_entity_poly.pdbx_seq_one_letter_code
_entity_poly.pdbx_strand_id
1 'polypeptide(L)'
;MDGDLAANNGGWQWAASTGTDAAPYFRIFNPTTQGQKFDSDGVFIRRWLPELAAVPDKAIHDPWTWADKQGITLDYPRPVVDHKQARVATLAAYEAARKA
;
A
#
# COMPACT_ATOMS: atom_id res chain seq x y z
N MET A 1 3.84 -5.64 23.21
CA MET A 1 2.54 -5.09 22.78
C MET A 1 2.47 -3.67 23.30
N ASP A 2 2.11 -2.71 22.45
CA ASP A 2 2.26 -1.26 22.63
C ASP A 2 0.94 -0.49 22.37
N GLY A 3 -0.19 -1.20 22.47
CA GLY A 3 -1.51 -0.62 22.25
C GLY A 3 -1.86 0.45 23.28
N ASP A 4 -1.76 1.72 22.86
CA ASP A 4 -2.20 2.90 23.61
C ASP A 4 -3.35 3.58 22.87
N LEU A 5 -4.38 4.02 23.61
CA LEU A 5 -5.58 4.61 23.01
C LEU A 5 -5.26 5.92 22.29
N ALA A 6 -4.45 6.79 22.88
CA ALA A 6 -4.16 8.10 22.32
C ALA A 6 -3.30 7.96 21.04
N ALA A 7 -2.23 7.17 21.11
CA ALA A 7 -1.35 6.94 19.96
C ALA A 7 -2.07 6.21 18.81
N ASN A 8 -2.85 5.18 19.12
CA ASN A 8 -3.60 4.44 18.10
C ASN A 8 -4.70 5.31 17.48
N ASN A 9 -5.49 6.03 18.29
CA ASN A 9 -6.53 6.92 17.76
C ASN A 9 -5.94 8.03 16.87
N GLY A 10 -4.85 8.66 17.32
CA GLY A 10 -4.14 9.67 16.53
C GLY A 10 -3.61 9.11 15.21
N GLY A 11 -2.99 7.93 15.22
CA GLY A 11 -2.48 7.28 14.02
C GLY A 11 -3.57 6.95 13.00
N TRP A 12 -4.71 6.41 13.45
CA TRP A 12 -5.86 6.14 12.58
C TRP A 12 -6.45 7.41 11.98
N GLN A 13 -6.64 8.46 12.79
CA GLN A 13 -7.17 9.73 12.30
C GLN A 13 -6.21 10.46 11.36
N TRP A 14 -4.90 10.33 11.59
CA TRP A 14 -3.87 10.91 10.73
C TRP A 14 -3.89 10.27 9.34
N ALA A 15 -4.01 8.94 9.26
CA ALA A 15 -4.09 8.21 7.99
C ALA A 15 -5.42 8.44 7.26
N ALA A 16 -6.52 8.63 8.01
CA ALA A 16 -7.85 8.90 7.47
C ALA A 16 -8.11 10.37 7.15
N SER A 17 -7.14 11.27 7.32
CA SER A 17 -7.29 12.71 7.03
C SER A 17 -8.35 13.44 7.88
N THR A 18 -8.71 12.89 9.06
CA THR A 18 -9.76 13.43 9.94
C THR A 18 -9.25 14.01 11.25
N GLY A 19 -7.98 13.78 11.58
CA GLY A 19 -7.39 14.22 12.85
C GLY A 19 -6.67 15.57 12.80
N THR A 20 -6.15 15.98 13.95
CA THR A 20 -5.26 17.14 14.07
C THR A 20 -3.96 16.89 13.30
N ASP A 21 -3.56 17.84 12.44
CA ASP A 21 -2.37 17.74 11.57
C ASP A 21 -2.30 16.44 10.74
N ALA A 22 -3.47 15.92 10.36
CA ALA A 22 -3.59 14.72 9.56
C ALA A 22 -2.99 14.89 8.16
N ALA A 23 -2.61 13.77 7.53
CA ALA A 23 -2.24 13.78 6.12
C ALA A 23 -3.41 14.35 5.30
N PRO A 24 -3.17 15.26 4.34
CA PRO A 24 -4.27 15.82 3.55
C PRO A 24 -4.95 14.71 2.73
N TYR A 25 -6.27 14.74 2.59
CA TYR A 25 -7.06 13.65 1.97
C TYR A 25 -6.64 13.28 0.54
N PHE A 26 -6.06 14.22 -0.20
CA PHE A 26 -5.54 13.97 -1.55
C PHE A 26 -4.18 13.23 -1.57
N ARG A 27 -3.57 13.04 -0.40
CA ARG A 27 -2.32 12.29 -0.20
C ARG A 27 -2.60 10.80 -0.04
N ILE A 28 -2.89 10.16 -1.16
CA ILE A 28 -3.04 8.70 -1.24
C ILE A 28 -1.67 8.10 -1.61
N PHE A 29 -1.05 7.39 -0.67
CA PHE A 29 0.25 6.74 -0.88
C PHE A 29 0.10 5.53 -1.80
N ASN A 30 1.03 5.36 -2.75
CA ASN A 30 1.10 4.18 -3.59
C ASN A 30 1.95 3.09 -2.90
N PRO A 31 1.39 1.90 -2.60
CA PRO A 31 2.12 0.84 -1.91
C PRO A 31 3.43 0.44 -2.63
N THR A 32 3.43 0.39 -3.96
CA THR A 32 4.62 0.04 -4.76
C THR A 32 5.73 1.06 -4.56
N THR A 33 5.42 2.37 -4.60
CA THR A 33 6.44 3.41 -4.44
C THR A 33 6.92 3.54 -3.00
N GLN A 34 6.05 3.28 -2.01
CA GLN A 34 6.47 3.21 -0.61
C GLN A 34 7.39 2.00 -0.37
N GLY A 35 7.03 0.83 -0.90
CA GLY A 35 7.87 -0.37 -0.82
C GLY A 35 9.26 -0.11 -1.40
N GLN A 36 9.33 0.39 -2.64
CA GLN A 36 10.60 0.72 -3.30
C GLN A 36 11.46 1.71 -2.51
N LYS A 37 10.83 2.63 -1.78
CA LYS A 37 11.53 3.66 -0.99
C LYS A 37 12.07 3.12 0.34
N PHE A 38 11.31 2.25 1.02
CA PHE A 38 11.62 1.84 2.40
C PHE A 38 12.16 0.41 2.51
N ASP A 39 11.99 -0.41 1.47
CA ASP A 39 12.45 -1.79 1.40
C ASP A 39 12.90 -2.11 -0.04
N SER A 40 13.84 -1.32 -0.58
CA SER A 40 14.24 -1.38 -2.01
C SER A 40 14.65 -2.78 -2.49
N ASP A 41 15.25 -3.56 -1.60
CA ASP A 41 15.76 -4.90 -1.88
C ASP A 41 14.71 -5.97 -1.52
N GLY A 42 13.55 -5.59 -0.96
CA GLY A 42 12.48 -6.49 -0.56
C GLY A 42 12.84 -7.44 0.58
N VAL A 43 13.79 -7.07 1.43
CA VAL A 43 14.27 -7.90 2.55
C VAL A 43 13.14 -8.09 3.57
N PHE A 44 12.42 -7.01 3.88
CA PHE A 44 11.28 -7.09 4.78
C PHE A 44 10.16 -7.91 4.14
N ILE A 45 9.84 -7.67 2.86
CA ILE A 45 8.82 -8.43 2.13
C ILE A 45 9.11 -9.93 2.19
N ARG A 46 10.32 -10.39 1.84
CA ARG A 46 10.65 -11.84 1.81
C ARG A 46 10.70 -12.48 3.19
N ARG A 47 11.01 -11.70 4.22
CA ARG A 47 10.97 -12.19 5.60
C ARG A 47 9.56 -12.56 6.03
N TRP A 48 8.55 -11.79 5.59
CA TRP A 48 7.16 -11.96 6.02
C TRP A 48 6.28 -12.69 4.99
N LEU A 49 6.69 -12.70 3.73
CA LEU A 49 6.01 -13.35 2.60
C LEU A 49 7.02 -14.30 1.91
N PRO A 50 7.35 -15.45 2.51
CA PRO A 50 8.34 -16.40 1.99
C PRO A 50 7.98 -16.95 0.60
N GLU A 51 6.70 -16.97 0.22
CA GLU A 51 6.21 -17.33 -1.11
C GLU A 51 6.75 -16.41 -2.24
N LEU A 52 7.21 -15.20 -1.88
CA LEU A 52 7.82 -14.25 -2.81
C LEU A 52 9.36 -14.30 -2.81
N ALA A 53 9.98 -15.24 -2.09
CA ALA A 53 11.45 -15.29 -1.94
C ALA A 53 12.20 -15.41 -3.27
N ALA A 54 11.63 -16.12 -4.25
CA ALA A 54 12.22 -16.33 -5.57
C ALA A 54 12.04 -15.14 -6.54
N VAL A 55 11.25 -14.13 -6.16
CA VAL A 55 11.02 -12.95 -7.01
C VAL A 55 12.29 -12.09 -7.01
N PRO A 56 12.79 -11.62 -8.17
CA PRO A 56 13.94 -10.72 -8.25
C PRO A 56 13.67 -9.37 -7.55
N ASP A 57 14.70 -8.73 -7.01
CA ASP A 57 14.57 -7.46 -6.26
C ASP A 57 13.85 -6.37 -7.05
N LYS A 58 14.16 -6.24 -8.35
CA LYS A 58 13.50 -5.25 -9.22
C LYS A 58 12.00 -5.49 -9.40
N ALA A 59 11.52 -6.70 -9.13
CA ALA A 59 10.14 -7.12 -9.30
C ALA A 59 9.40 -7.34 -7.97
N ILE A 60 10.07 -7.28 -6.82
CA ILE A 60 9.46 -7.65 -5.52
C ILE A 60 8.27 -6.77 -5.14
N HIS A 61 8.23 -5.52 -5.60
CA HIS A 61 7.14 -4.58 -5.34
C HIS A 61 6.00 -4.63 -6.38
N ASP A 62 6.15 -5.44 -7.43
CA ASP A 62 5.13 -5.75 -8.43
C ASP A 62 5.40 -7.15 -9.02
N PRO A 63 5.20 -8.21 -8.22
CA PRO A 63 5.69 -9.56 -8.54
C PRO A 63 4.94 -10.18 -9.72
N TRP A 64 3.65 -9.84 -9.90
CA TRP A 64 2.82 -10.39 -10.96
C TRP A 64 3.21 -9.91 -12.35
N THR A 65 3.63 -8.64 -12.50
CA THR A 65 4.15 -8.12 -13.77
C THR A 65 5.38 -8.88 -14.25
N TRP A 66 6.21 -9.37 -13.33
CA TRP A 66 7.35 -10.23 -13.65
C TRP A 66 6.91 -11.68 -13.91
N ALA A 67 6.08 -12.25 -13.03
CA ALA A 67 5.64 -13.63 -13.14
C ALA A 67 4.90 -13.91 -14.45
N ASP A 68 4.01 -12.99 -14.86
CA ASP A 68 3.27 -13.07 -16.13
C ASP A 68 4.21 -13.08 -17.34
N LYS A 69 5.29 -12.28 -17.31
CA LYS A 69 6.31 -12.26 -18.38
C LYS A 69 7.13 -13.54 -18.45
N GLN A 70 7.33 -14.21 -17.31
CA GLN A 70 8.08 -15.46 -17.23
C GLN A 70 7.18 -16.70 -17.40
N GLY A 71 5.85 -16.54 -17.45
CA GLY A 71 4.91 -17.66 -17.42
C GLY A 71 4.93 -18.42 -16.10
N ILE A 72 5.32 -17.78 -15.00
CA ILE A 72 5.39 -18.36 -13.66
C ILE A 72 4.08 -18.08 -12.93
N THR A 73 3.54 -19.08 -12.24
CA THR A 73 2.42 -18.88 -11.30
C THR A 73 2.98 -18.71 -9.90
N LEU A 74 2.54 -17.66 -9.20
CA LEU A 74 2.92 -17.41 -7.81
C LEU A 74 1.83 -17.93 -6.86
N ASP A 75 2.23 -18.47 -5.72
CA ASP A 75 1.34 -18.76 -4.59
C ASP A 75 1.09 -17.49 -3.76
N TYR A 76 0.77 -16.40 -4.44
CA TYR A 76 0.57 -15.07 -3.85
C TYR A 76 -0.55 -14.36 -4.59
N PRO A 77 -1.56 -13.76 -3.94
CA PRO A 77 -2.74 -13.24 -4.63
C PRO A 77 -2.41 -12.12 -5.62
N ARG A 78 -3.22 -12.00 -6.69
CA ARG A 78 -3.19 -10.82 -7.57
C ARG A 78 -3.67 -9.58 -6.81
N PRO A 79 -3.24 -8.36 -7.22
CA PRO A 79 -3.75 -7.13 -6.64
C PRO A 79 -5.29 -7.10 -6.68
N VAL A 80 -5.91 -6.97 -5.51
CA VAL A 80 -7.38 -6.99 -5.37
C VAL A 80 -8.02 -5.73 -5.97
N VAL A 81 -7.24 -4.65 -6.09
CA VAL A 81 -7.68 -3.38 -6.67
C VAL A 81 -6.56 -2.76 -7.50
N ASP A 82 -6.94 -2.09 -8.60
CA ASP A 82 -6.04 -1.20 -9.32
C ASP A 82 -5.87 0.12 -8.54
N HIS A 83 -4.63 0.43 -8.14
CA HIS A 83 -4.37 1.60 -7.30
C HIS A 83 -4.76 2.93 -7.97
N LYS A 84 -4.65 3.02 -9.30
CA LYS A 84 -5.02 4.25 -10.03
C LYS A 84 -6.53 4.46 -9.99
N GLN A 85 -7.32 3.40 -10.19
CA GLN A 85 -8.78 3.44 -10.07
C GLN A 85 -9.22 3.72 -8.63
N ALA A 86 -8.64 3.02 -7.65
CA ALA A 86 -8.92 3.24 -6.23
C ALA A 86 -8.64 4.68 -5.82
N ARG A 87 -7.51 5.25 -6.26
CA ARG A 87 -7.14 6.65 -6.00
C ARG A 87 -8.21 7.61 -6.52
N VAL A 88 -8.69 7.42 -7.75
CA VAL A 88 -9.72 8.27 -8.35
C VAL A 88 -11.03 8.18 -7.58
N ALA A 89 -11.47 6.97 -7.23
CA ALA A 89 -12.70 6.74 -6.47
C ALA A 89 -12.63 7.41 -5.08
N THR A 90 -11.52 7.27 -4.37
CA THR A 90 -11.31 7.89 -3.06
C THR A 90 -11.35 9.42 -3.16
N LEU A 91 -10.65 10.02 -4.13
CA LEU A 91 -10.69 11.48 -4.31
C LEU A 91 -12.10 11.99 -4.59
N ALA A 92 -12.87 11.29 -5.43
CA ALA A 92 -14.25 11.64 -5.72
C ALA A 92 -15.15 11.57 -4.47
N ALA A 93 -14.99 10.54 -3.63
CA ALA A 93 -15.72 10.39 -2.38
C ALA A 93 -15.42 11.51 -1.38
N TYR A 94 -14.15 11.88 -1.22
CA TYR A 94 -13.76 13.01 -0.35
C TYR A 94 -14.29 14.34 -0.87
N GLU A 95 -14.24 14.59 -2.19
CA GLU A 95 -14.81 15.81 -2.77
C GLU A 95 -16.32 15.89 -2.61
N ALA A 96 -17.03 14.75 -2.70
CA ALA A 96 -18.47 14.70 -2.43
C ALA A 96 -18.77 15.03 -0.96
N ALA A 97 -18.03 14.42 -0.02
CA ALA A 97 -18.20 14.68 1.41
C ALA A 97 -17.88 16.12 1.82
N ARG A 98 -16.91 16.77 1.15
CA ARG A 98 -16.53 18.16 1.41
C ARG A 98 -17.56 19.17 0.92
N LYS A 99 -18.37 18.80 -0.08
CA LYS A 99 -19.40 19.67 -0.69
C LYS A 99 -20.78 19.52 -0.05
N ALA A 100 -20.99 18.43 0.70
CA ALA A 100 -22.20 18.20 1.49
C ALA A 100 -22.21 19.10 2.74
#